data_AF-A0A327W583-F1
#
_entry.id   AF-A0A327W583-F1
#
_cell.length_a   1.000
_cell.length_b   1.000
_cell.length_c   1.000
_cell.angle_alpha   90.00
_cell.angle_beta   90.00
_cell.angle_gamma   90.00
#
_symmetry.space_group_name_H-M   'P 1'
#
loop_
_entity.id
_entity.type
_entity.pdbx_description
1 polymer ?
#
loop_
_entity_poly.entity_id
_entity_poly.type
_entity_poly.pdbx_seq_one_letter_code
_entity_poly.pdbx_strand_id
1 'polypeptide(L)'
;MRILVIGGIVIGIGFALFILFYVTIPSRNADVYNEVIALQSSNGKSRIYLKKKVWGMTSDNQVIVISNSANKEFEPNKNADYFFSGLVPFLYKFDHDTLFIYTLESANVPPNFHSDIHVIQNIMDSPELYKLYDNESYKKLGISLLSR
;
A
#
# COMPACT_ATOMS: atom_id res chain seq x y z
N MET A 1 26.37 -54.96 5.24
CA MET A 1 24.92 -54.66 5.37
C MET A 1 24.63 -53.46 6.27
N ARG A 2 25.16 -53.41 7.51
CA ARG A 2 24.90 -52.30 8.46
C ARG A 2 25.32 -50.90 7.96
N ILE A 3 26.43 -50.79 7.24
CA ILE A 3 26.94 -49.51 6.71
C ILE A 3 26.00 -48.92 5.64
N LEU A 4 25.39 -49.75 4.80
CA LEU A 4 24.43 -49.30 3.77
C LEU A 4 23.11 -48.79 4.39
N VAL A 5 22.66 -49.43 5.47
CA VAL A 5 21.46 -49.00 6.21
C VAL A 5 21.70 -47.65 6.90
N ILE A 6 22.87 -47.46 7.53
CA ILE A 6 23.22 -46.19 8.17
C ILE A 6 23.33 -45.06 7.13
N GLY A 7 23.95 -45.33 5.98
CA GLY A 7 24.05 -44.35 4.89
C GLY A 7 22.69 -43.89 4.36
N GLY A 8 21.74 -44.81 4.18
CA GLY A 8 20.38 -44.47 3.75
C GLY A 8 19.63 -43.58 4.76
N ILE A 9 19.80 -43.84 6.07
CA ILE A 9 19.18 -43.04 7.12
C ILE A 9 19.74 -41.61 7.13
N VAL A 10 21.07 -41.45 7.00
CA VAL A 10 21.71 -40.12 6.98
C VAL A 10 21.23 -39.29 5.79
N ILE A 11 21.12 -39.89 4.61
CA ILE A 11 20.61 -39.22 3.41
C ILE A 11 19.13 -38.84 3.58
N GLY A 12 18.32 -39.76 4.13
CA GLY A 12 16.90 -39.51 4.40
C GLY A 12 16.68 -38.36 5.37
N ILE A 13 17.46 -38.30 6.45
CA ILE A 13 17.42 -37.18 7.42
C ILE A 13 17.87 -35.88 6.75
N GLY A 14 18.96 -35.91 5.98
CA GLY A 14 19.43 -34.73 5.24
C GLY A 14 18.38 -34.18 4.27
N PHE A 15 17.71 -35.06 3.53
CA PHE A 15 16.65 -34.66 2.59
C PHE A 15 15.40 -34.15 3.31
N ALA A 16 15.01 -34.78 4.43
CA ALA A 16 13.91 -34.30 5.27
C ALA A 16 14.20 -32.91 5.85
N LEU A 17 15.43 -32.67 6.32
CA LEU A 17 15.88 -31.35 6.78
C LEU A 17 15.91 -30.32 5.65
N PHE A 18 16.32 -30.71 4.44
CA PHE A 18 16.30 -29.83 3.26
C PHE A 18 14.87 -29.43 2.87
N ILE A 19 13.92 -30.38 2.86
CA ILE A 19 12.50 -30.08 2.62
C ILE A 19 11.96 -29.18 3.73
N LEU A 20 12.26 -29.49 4.99
CA LEU A 20 11.82 -28.68 6.13
C LEU A 20 12.31 -27.23 5.98
N PHE A 21 13.59 -27.05 5.65
CA PHE A 21 14.19 -25.74 5.41
C PHE A 21 13.55 -25.01 4.21
N TYR A 22 13.31 -25.71 3.10
CA TYR A 22 12.67 -25.12 1.93
C TYR A 22 11.21 -24.67 2.20
N VAL A 23 10.48 -25.40 3.04
CA VAL A 23 9.10 -25.07 3.44
C VAL A 23 9.04 -23.99 4.52
N THR A 24 10.03 -23.91 5.42
CA THR A 24 10.04 -22.93 6.51
C THR A 24 10.69 -21.60 6.16
N ILE A 25 11.41 -21.48 5.05
CA ILE A 25 11.84 -20.16 4.56
C ILE A 25 10.57 -19.34 4.24
N PRO A 26 10.34 -18.20 4.92
CA PRO A 26 9.23 -17.31 4.61
C PRO A 26 9.40 -16.85 3.16
N SER A 27 8.48 -17.30 2.31
CA SER A 27 8.61 -17.17 0.86
C SER A 27 8.00 -15.85 0.36
N ARG A 28 8.73 -15.25 -0.60
CA ARG A 28 8.26 -14.41 -1.73
C ARG A 28 7.63 -13.03 -1.49
N ASN A 29 7.20 -12.67 -0.29
CA ASN A 29 6.56 -11.37 -0.03
C ASN A 29 7.39 -10.40 0.82
N ALA A 30 8.66 -10.71 1.10
CA ALA A 30 9.54 -9.80 1.86
C ALA A 30 9.69 -8.42 1.18
N ASP A 31 9.53 -8.38 -0.15
CA ASP A 31 9.67 -7.16 -0.94
C ASP A 31 8.33 -6.42 -1.13
N VAL A 32 7.22 -6.90 -0.55
CA VAL A 32 5.89 -6.26 -0.68
C VAL A 32 5.51 -5.58 0.62
N TYR A 33 5.42 -4.25 0.61
CA TYR A 33 4.97 -3.45 1.73
C TYR A 33 3.56 -2.91 1.47
N ASN A 34 2.67 -3.11 2.44
CA ASN A 34 1.30 -2.57 2.40
C ASN A 34 1.02 -1.72 3.64
N GLU A 35 0.53 -0.52 3.43
CA GLU A 35 0.02 0.38 4.46
C GLU A 35 -1.46 0.67 4.21
N VAL A 36 -2.24 0.78 5.29
CA VAL A 36 -3.66 1.08 5.23
C VAL A 36 -4.02 2.09 6.32
N ILE A 37 -4.61 3.21 5.91
CA ILE A 37 -5.18 4.23 6.81
C ILE A 37 -6.68 4.25 6.59
N ALA A 38 -7.44 4.05 7.68
CA ALA A 38 -8.90 4.13 7.66
C ALA A 38 -9.35 5.56 7.99
N LEU A 39 -10.20 6.13 7.14
CA LEU A 39 -10.84 7.42 7.35
C LEU A 39 -12.34 7.20 7.53
N GLN A 40 -12.87 7.69 8.64
CA GLN A 40 -14.25 7.52 9.05
C GLN A 40 -15.01 8.82 8.84
N SER A 41 -16.19 8.76 8.22
CA SER A 41 -17.09 9.90 8.09
C SER A 41 -17.55 10.40 9.47
N SER A 42 -17.87 11.68 9.55
CA SER A 42 -18.40 12.35 10.73
C SER A 42 -19.67 11.67 11.28
N ASN A 43 -20.50 11.13 10.39
CA ASN A 43 -21.73 10.43 10.71
C ASN A 43 -21.52 8.94 11.12
N GLY A 44 -20.29 8.42 11.03
CA GLY A 44 -19.94 7.03 11.36
C GLY A 44 -20.41 5.95 10.38
N LYS A 45 -21.18 6.30 9.33
CA LYS A 45 -21.80 5.34 8.40
C LYS A 45 -20.88 4.91 7.26
N SER A 46 -19.98 5.79 6.85
CA SER A 46 -19.13 5.61 5.68
C SER A 46 -17.66 5.58 6.10
N ARG A 47 -16.91 4.61 5.57
CA ARG A 47 -15.46 4.50 5.81
C ARG A 47 -14.77 4.28 4.48
N ILE A 48 -13.68 5.00 4.27
CA ILE A 48 -12.78 4.79 3.15
C ILE A 48 -11.39 4.45 3.67
N TYR A 49 -10.59 3.84 2.82
CA TYR A 49 -9.26 3.35 3.13
C TYR A 49 -8.28 3.92 2.12
N LEU A 50 -7.30 4.68 2.62
CA LEU A 50 -6.10 5.03 1.89
C LEU A 50 -5.13 3.85 2.00
N LYS A 51 -4.77 3.26 0.86
CA LYS A 51 -3.92 2.07 0.80
C LYS A 51 -2.70 2.37 -0.04
N LYS A 52 -1.52 2.02 0.44
CA LYS A 52 -0.25 2.10 -0.28
C LYS A 52 0.32 0.70 -0.42
N LYS A 53 0.68 0.31 -1.64
CA LYS A 53 1.38 -0.95 -1.94
C LYS A 53 2.66 -0.61 -2.66
N VAL A 54 3.79 -1.02 -2.07
CA VAL A 54 5.12 -0.89 -2.64
C VAL A 54 5.67 -2.29 -2.87
N TRP A 55 6.28 -2.54 -4.02
CA TRP A 55 6.89 -3.83 -4.32
C TRP A 55 8.14 -3.73 -5.20
N GLY A 56 8.84 -4.85 -5.32
CA GLY A 56 10.09 -4.96 -6.06
C GLY A 56 11.30 -4.76 -5.15
N MET A 57 12.41 -5.41 -5.50
CA MET A 57 13.64 -5.44 -4.69
C MET A 57 14.19 -4.04 -4.37
N THR A 58 13.98 -3.07 -5.26
CA THR A 58 14.40 -1.67 -5.12
C THR A 58 13.27 -0.74 -4.66
N SER A 59 12.08 -1.27 -4.35
CA SER A 59 10.88 -0.49 -3.99
C SER A 59 10.50 0.57 -5.05
N ASP A 60 10.77 0.26 -6.32
CA ASP A 60 10.52 1.16 -7.46
C ASP A 60 9.08 1.09 -7.99
N ASN A 61 8.30 0.11 -7.53
CA ASN A 61 6.88 0.01 -7.86
C ASN A 61 6.05 0.47 -6.68
N GLN A 62 5.20 1.47 -6.89
CA GLN A 62 4.28 1.99 -5.89
C GLN A 62 2.92 2.27 -6.51
N VAL A 63 1.86 1.88 -5.81
CA VAL A 63 0.49 2.29 -6.08
C VAL A 63 -0.18 2.75 -4.80
N ILE A 64 -1.04 3.76 -4.98
CA ILE A 64 -1.88 4.29 -3.91
C ILE A 64 -3.32 4.19 -4.37
N VAL A 65 -4.17 3.68 -3.48
CA VAL A 65 -5.56 3.38 -3.74
C VAL A 65 -6.44 3.98 -2.66
N ILE A 66 -7.55 4.59 -3.07
CA ILE A 66 -8.63 4.99 -2.17
C ILE A 66 -9.80 4.05 -2.44
N SER A 67 -10.18 3.30 -1.41
CA SER A 67 -11.12 2.19 -1.55
C SER A 67 -12.16 2.19 -0.44
N ASN A 68 -13.32 1.58 -0.71
CA ASN A 68 -14.29 1.23 0.33
C ASN A 68 -13.93 -0.09 1.06
N SER A 69 -12.89 -0.81 0.61
CA SER A 69 -12.47 -2.09 1.20
C SER A 69 -11.29 -1.95 2.15
N ALA A 70 -11.42 -2.59 3.31
CA ALA A 70 -10.39 -2.68 4.37
C ALA A 70 -9.25 -3.65 4.04
N ASN A 71 -9.34 -4.41 2.94
CA ASN A 71 -8.38 -5.45 2.62
C ASN A 71 -6.98 -4.86 2.41
N LYS A 72 -6.04 -5.30 3.26
CA LYS A 72 -4.63 -4.87 3.23
C LYS A 72 -3.87 -5.44 2.04
N GLU A 73 -4.17 -6.68 1.67
CA GLU A 73 -3.71 -7.26 0.42
C GLU A 73 -4.72 -6.95 -0.66
N PHE A 74 -4.29 -6.24 -1.70
CA PHE A 74 -5.18 -5.80 -2.76
C PHE A 74 -4.48 -5.77 -4.12
N GLU A 75 -5.30 -5.89 -5.16
CA GLU A 75 -4.99 -5.48 -6.51
C GLU A 75 -5.85 -4.26 -6.86
N PRO A 76 -5.28 -3.19 -7.45
CA PRO A 76 -6.05 -2.00 -7.77
C PRO A 76 -7.19 -2.28 -8.75
N ASN A 77 -8.41 -1.85 -8.41
CA ASN A 77 -9.56 -1.95 -9.30
C ASN A 77 -10.01 -0.56 -9.75
N LYS A 78 -9.62 -0.14 -10.96
CA LYS A 78 -9.95 1.19 -11.51
C LYS A 78 -11.46 1.49 -11.60
N ASN A 79 -12.33 0.49 -11.51
CA ASN A 79 -13.78 0.69 -11.52
C ASN A 79 -14.36 0.93 -10.11
N ALA A 80 -13.65 0.54 -9.05
CA ALA A 80 -14.11 0.61 -7.66
C ALA A 80 -13.24 1.51 -6.77
N ASP A 81 -12.03 1.81 -7.22
CA ASP A 81 -10.99 2.48 -6.45
C ASP A 81 -10.45 3.70 -7.20
N TYR A 82 -10.18 4.78 -6.47
CA TYR A 82 -9.29 5.82 -7.02
C TYR A 82 -7.89 5.21 -7.08
N PHE A 83 -7.23 5.38 -8.22
CA PHE A 83 -5.95 4.76 -8.51
C PHE A 83 -4.90 5.81 -8.85
N PHE A 84 -3.81 5.80 -8.09
CA PHE A 84 -2.64 6.62 -8.31
C PHE A 84 -1.42 5.71 -8.43
N SER A 85 -0.58 5.96 -9.43
CA SER A 85 0.66 5.21 -9.67
C SER A 85 1.86 6.13 -9.67
N GLY A 86 3.00 5.61 -9.23
CA GLY A 86 4.28 6.31 -9.27
C GLY A 86 4.83 6.64 -7.89
N LEU A 87 6.09 7.06 -7.88
CA LEU A 87 6.92 7.28 -6.69
C LEU A 87 6.85 8.73 -6.19
N VAL A 88 5.71 9.39 -6.38
CA VAL A 88 5.51 10.78 -5.95
C VAL A 88 4.99 10.82 -4.50
N PRO A 89 5.37 11.84 -3.71
CA PRO A 89 4.80 12.04 -2.39
C PRO A 89 3.28 12.15 -2.45
N PHE A 90 2.58 11.36 -1.64
CA PHE A 90 1.12 11.41 -1.58
C PHE A 90 0.68 12.13 -0.31
N LEU A 91 0.31 13.39 -0.48
CA LEU A 91 -0.12 14.27 0.59
C LEU A 91 -1.64 14.31 0.64
N TYR A 92 -2.19 14.20 1.84
CA TYR A 92 -3.63 14.19 2.04
C TYR A 92 -4.02 14.97 3.29
N LYS A 93 -5.24 15.50 3.30
CA LYS A 93 -5.88 16.07 4.47
C LYS A 93 -7.31 15.55 4.54
N PHE A 94 -7.68 15.00 5.69
CA PHE A 94 -9.04 14.60 5.95
C PHE A 94 -9.68 15.61 6.90
N ASP A 95 -10.74 16.27 6.45
CA ASP A 95 -11.44 17.29 7.21
C ASP A 95 -12.95 17.07 7.09
N HIS A 96 -13.60 16.84 8.23
CA HIS A 96 -15.00 16.43 8.33
C HIS A 96 -15.31 15.19 7.46
N ASP A 97 -15.98 15.39 6.32
CA ASP A 97 -16.32 14.34 5.35
C ASP A 97 -15.64 14.56 3.99
N THR A 98 -14.56 15.32 3.97
CA THR A 98 -13.81 15.62 2.74
C THR A 98 -12.37 15.16 2.86
N LEU A 99 -11.96 14.29 1.95
CA LEU A 99 -10.58 13.91 1.72
C LEU A 99 -10.00 14.79 0.60
N PHE A 100 -9.11 15.69 0.98
CA PHE A 100 -8.29 16.47 0.06
C PHE A 100 -7.01 15.69 -0.25
N ILE A 101 -6.70 15.57 -1.52
CA ILE A 101 -5.48 14.94 -2.04
C ILE A 101 -4.70 16.01 -2.78
N TYR A 102 -3.38 16.03 -2.61
CA TYR A 102 -2.47 16.90 -3.34
C TYR A 102 -1.55 16.00 -4.17
N THR A 103 -1.66 16.11 -5.50
CA THR A 103 -1.09 15.15 -6.45
C THR A 103 -0.65 15.86 -7.73
N LEU A 104 0.26 15.26 -8.49
CA LEU A 104 0.64 15.75 -9.82
C LEU A 104 -0.39 15.39 -10.90
N GLU A 105 -1.11 14.29 -10.70
CA GLU A 105 -2.07 13.76 -11.67
C GLU A 105 -3.37 13.40 -10.96
N SER A 106 -4.49 13.65 -11.64
CA SER A 106 -5.81 13.22 -11.18
C SER A 106 -6.06 11.76 -11.52
N ALA A 107 -6.54 11.00 -10.55
CA ALA A 107 -7.21 9.72 -10.78
C ALA A 107 -8.61 9.95 -11.36
N ASN A 108 -9.05 9.02 -12.21
CA ASN A 108 -10.43 8.94 -12.64
C ASN A 108 -11.34 8.66 -11.45
N VAL A 109 -12.56 9.22 -11.46
CA VAL A 109 -13.58 8.89 -10.46
C VAL A 109 -14.11 7.49 -10.77
N PRO A 110 -13.88 6.50 -9.89
CA PRO A 110 -14.40 5.15 -10.08
C PRO A 110 -15.94 5.11 -10.03
N PRO A 111 -16.61 4.49 -11.03
CA PRO A 111 -18.08 4.43 -11.09
C PRO A 111 -18.73 3.66 -9.93
N ASN A 112 -18.01 2.69 -9.33
CA ASN A 112 -18.54 1.85 -8.25
C ASN A 112 -18.10 2.29 -6.86
N PHE A 113 -17.47 3.46 -6.73
CA PHE A 113 -17.07 3.98 -5.42
C PHE A 113 -18.24 4.70 -4.76
N HIS A 114 -18.65 4.19 -3.61
CA HIS A 114 -19.81 4.69 -2.88
C HIS A 114 -19.38 5.07 -1.47
N SER A 115 -19.43 6.37 -1.16
CA SER A 115 -19.14 6.88 0.18
C SER A 115 -19.80 8.23 0.37
N ASP A 116 -20.19 8.53 1.61
CA ASP A 116 -20.55 9.89 2.01
C ASP A 116 -19.32 10.81 2.09
N ILE A 117 -18.10 10.25 2.02
CA ILE A 117 -16.85 11.01 2.03
C ILE A 117 -16.56 11.52 0.62
N HIS A 118 -16.44 12.84 0.48
CA HIS A 118 -16.07 13.51 -0.76
C HIS A 118 -14.57 13.46 -0.98
N VAL A 119 -14.14 13.12 -2.19
CA VAL A 119 -12.72 13.09 -2.57
C VAL A 119 -12.44 14.28 -3.49
N ILE A 120 -11.59 15.21 -3.04
CA ILE A 120 -11.17 16.38 -3.80
C ILE A 120 -9.69 16.23 -4.17
N GLN A 121 -9.42 16.25 -5.47
CA GLN A 121 -8.07 16.12 -6.02
C GLN A 121 -7.54 17.51 -6.40
N ASN A 122 -6.60 18.03 -5.63
CA ASN A 122 -5.86 19.25 -5.92
C ASN A 122 -4.64 18.88 -6.77
N ILE A 123 -4.76 19.11 -8.07
CA ILE A 123 -3.67 18.90 -9.02
C ILE A 123 -2.72 20.07 -8.89
N MET A 124 -1.43 19.78 -8.70
CA MET A 124 -0.38 20.78 -8.50
C MET A 124 0.79 20.49 -9.43
N ASP A 125 1.55 21.52 -9.77
CA ASP A 125 2.79 21.34 -10.52
C ASP A 125 3.87 20.71 -9.62
N SER A 126 4.81 19.99 -10.26
CA SER A 126 5.90 19.29 -9.57
C SER A 126 6.67 20.19 -8.58
N PRO A 127 7.14 21.40 -8.95
CA PRO A 127 7.85 22.28 -8.02
C PRO A 127 7.03 22.65 -6.78
N GLU A 128 5.71 22.84 -6.92
CA GLU A 128 4.85 23.21 -5.79
C GLU A 128 4.66 22.04 -4.82
N LEU A 129 4.43 20.84 -5.37
CA LEU A 129 4.29 19.63 -4.56
C LEU A 129 5.59 19.32 -3.78
N TYR A 130 6.74 19.39 -4.46
CA TYR A 130 8.03 19.16 -3.80
C TYR A 130 8.36 20.26 -2.80
N LYS A 131 8.08 21.54 -3.09
CA LYS A 131 8.26 22.62 -2.11
C LYS A 131 7.40 22.41 -0.86
N LEU A 132 6.18 21.91 -1.03
CA LEU A 132 5.28 21.59 0.08
C LEU A 132 5.83 20.43 0.93
N TYR A 133 6.36 19.39 0.27
CA TYR A 133 6.95 18.19 0.87
C TYR A 133 8.30 18.44 1.56
N ASP A 134 9.30 18.96 0.85
CA ASP A 134 10.70 19.09 1.28
C ASP A 134 10.87 20.02 2.48
N ASN A 135 10.11 21.12 2.51
CA ASN A 135 10.16 22.09 3.61
C ASN A 135 9.28 21.71 4.80
N GLU A 136 8.70 20.51 4.81
CA GLU A 136 7.70 20.04 5.77
C GLU A 136 6.53 21.02 5.99
N SER A 137 6.28 21.88 5.00
CA SER A 137 5.28 22.95 5.11
C SER A 137 3.87 22.38 5.22
N TYR A 138 3.66 21.17 4.67
CA TYR A 138 2.43 20.39 4.81
C TYR A 138 2.02 20.18 6.28
N LYS A 139 2.97 19.97 7.21
CA LYS A 139 2.67 19.76 8.63
C LYS A 139 2.00 20.98 9.26
N LYS A 140 2.45 22.19 8.89
CA LYS A 140 1.88 23.47 9.38
C LYS A 140 0.45 23.71 8.88
N LEU A 141 0.08 23.08 7.76
CA LEU A 141 -1.24 23.18 7.13
C LEU A 141 -2.21 22.08 7.62
N GLY A 142 -1.77 21.21 8.55
CA GLY A 142 -2.54 20.05 8.99
C GLY A 142 -2.68 18.98 7.91
N ILE A 143 -1.80 18.98 6.93
CA ILE A 143 -1.73 17.96 5.88
C ILE A 143 -0.85 16.81 6.40
N SER A 144 -1.18 15.60 6.00
CA SER A 144 -0.47 14.36 6.34
C SER A 144 0.18 13.75 5.10
N LEU A 145 1.27 13.03 5.30
CA LEU A 145 1.96 12.26 4.28
C LEU A 145 1.55 10.79 4.42
N LEU A 146 1.14 10.16 3.31
CA LEU A 146 0.90 8.71 3.27
C LEU A 146 2.24 7.96 3.15
N SER A 147 2.87 7.78 4.32
CA SER A 147 4.14 7.09 4.56
C SER A 147 5.37 7.66 3.85
N ARG A 148 6.52 7.44 4.48
CA ARG A 148 7.86 7.79 4.02
C ARG A 148 8.51 6.61 3.32
#